data_AF-A0A3D5UPG8-F1
#
_entry.id   AF-A0A3D5UPG8-F1
#
_cell.length_a   1.000
_cell.length_b   1.000
_cell.length_c   1.000
_cell.angle_alpha   90.00
_cell.angle_beta   90.00
_cell.angle_gamma   90.00
#
_symmetry.space_group_name_H-M   'P 1'
#
loop_
_entity.id
_entity.type
_entity.pdbx_description
1 polymer ?
#
loop_
_entity_poly.entity_id
_entity_poly.type
_entity_poly.pdbx_seq_one_letter_code
_entity_poly.pdbx_strand_id
1 'polypeptide(L)'
;MNEQMLTVSSSPHIRASHSTSSVMRDVVIALVPAFIAGVIFFGMPMVTLTAISVMTAVITEAVIQKYVLKKPVTVNDWSSVVTGVLIAFNVP
;
A
#
# COMPACT_ATOMS: atom_id res chain seq x y z
N MET A 1 -25.06 2.19 -48.60
CA MET A 1 -23.92 3.12 -48.39
C MET A 1 -23.55 3.02 -46.91
N ASN A 2 -22.35 2.49 -46.65
CA ASN A 2 -21.77 2.00 -45.40
C ASN A 2 -22.29 2.51 -44.04
N GLU A 3 -22.63 1.55 -43.18
CA GLU A 3 -22.70 1.71 -41.72
C GLU A 3 -21.28 1.97 -41.19
N GLN A 4 -21.01 3.19 -40.76
CA GLN A 4 -19.73 3.58 -40.17
C GLN A 4 -19.67 3.03 -38.74
N MET A 5 -19.04 1.87 -38.55
CA MET A 5 -18.66 1.38 -37.22
C MET A 5 -17.61 2.32 -36.60
N LEU A 6 -18.06 3.29 -35.81
CA LEU A 6 -17.19 4.09 -34.95
C LEU A 6 -16.65 3.18 -33.85
N THR A 7 -15.43 2.67 -34.05
CA THR A 7 -14.70 1.95 -33.01
C THR A 7 -14.36 2.95 -31.90
N VAL A 8 -15.14 2.94 -30.83
CA VAL A 8 -14.77 3.58 -29.56
C VAL A 8 -13.62 2.75 -28.98
N SER A 9 -12.42 3.00 -29.48
CA SER A 9 -11.20 2.42 -28.92
C SER A 9 -11.06 2.97 -27.50
N SER A 10 -11.08 2.09 -26.50
CA SER A 10 -10.81 2.48 -25.11
C SER A 10 -9.52 3.30 -25.06
N SER A 11 -9.52 4.38 -24.26
CA SER A 11 -8.32 5.17 -23.97
C SER A 11 -7.13 4.24 -23.76
N PRO A 12 -5.95 4.52 -24.35
CA PRO A 12 -4.81 3.64 -24.26
C PRO A 12 -4.46 3.50 -22.78
N HIS A 13 -4.88 2.38 -22.19
CA HIS A 13 -4.48 1.98 -20.86
C HIS A 13 -3.02 1.57 -21.03
N ILE A 14 -2.14 2.55 -20.88
CA ILE A 14 -0.69 2.38 -20.92
C ILE A 14 -0.41 1.22 -19.97
N ARG A 15 -0.06 0.05 -20.53
CA ARG A 15 0.38 -1.10 -19.76
C ARG A 15 1.76 -0.75 -19.26
N ALA A 16 1.83 0.04 -18.19
CA ALA A 16 3.06 0.25 -17.47
C ALA A 16 3.53 -1.14 -17.01
N SER A 17 4.75 -1.51 -17.35
CA SER A 17 5.40 -2.75 -16.87
C SER A 17 5.63 -2.75 -15.37
N HIS A 18 5.34 -1.64 -14.69
CA HIS A 18 5.40 -1.52 -13.24
C HIS A 18 4.20 -2.21 -12.60
N SER A 19 4.48 -3.28 -11.86
CA SER A 19 3.52 -3.90 -10.95
C SER A 19 3.24 -2.97 -9.77
N THR A 20 2.00 -2.99 -9.28
CA THR A 20 1.57 -2.29 -8.06
C THR A 20 2.51 -2.53 -6.89
N SER A 21 3.01 -3.75 -6.73
CA SER A 21 3.93 -4.13 -5.65
C SER A 21 5.27 -3.39 -5.73
N SER A 22 5.74 -3.05 -6.93
CA SER A 22 6.96 -2.25 -7.10
C SER A 22 6.75 -0.83 -6.61
N VAL A 23 5.63 -0.21 -7.00
CA VAL A 23 5.29 1.15 -6.60
C VAL A 23 5.09 1.23 -5.09
N MET A 24 4.38 0.28 -4.48
CA MET A 24 4.18 0.27 -3.03
C MET A 24 5.50 0.08 -2.26
N ARG A 25 6.43 -0.72 -2.79
CA ARG A 25 7.78 -0.82 -2.21
C ARG A 25 8.54 0.51 -2.32
N ASP A 26 8.45 1.19 -3.47
CA ASP A 26 9.08 2.50 -3.66
C ASP A 26 8.53 3.54 -2.68
N VAL A 27 7.23 3.49 -2.38
CA VAL A 27 6.59 4.33 -1.36
C VAL A 27 7.16 4.05 0.03
N VAL A 28 7.32 2.77 0.43
CA VAL A 28 7.93 2.43 1.72
C VAL A 28 9.36 2.97 1.81
N ILE A 29 10.14 2.86 0.74
CA ILE A 29 11.51 3.41 0.68
C ILE A 29 11.49 4.94 0.81
N ALA A 30 10.55 5.60 0.12
CA ALA A 30 10.38 7.05 0.21
C ALA A 30 9.94 7.54 1.60
N LEU A 31 9.29 6.69 2.40
CA LEU A 31 8.86 6.99 3.78
C LEU A 31 9.99 6.86 4.81
N VAL A 32 11.10 6.19 4.49
CA VAL A 32 12.26 6.03 5.41
C VAL A 32 12.81 7.37 5.94
N PRO A 33 13.11 8.39 5.11
CA PRO A 33 13.59 9.68 5.63
C PRO A 33 12.55 10.36 6.53
N ALA A 34 11.25 10.23 6.22
CA ALA A 34 10.19 10.76 7.06
C ALA A 34 10.09 10.02 8.40
N PHE A 35 10.29 8.69 8.41
CA PHE A 35 10.38 7.90 9.64
C PHE A 35 11.51 8.38 10.54
N ILE A 36 12.70 8.59 9.96
CA ILE A 36 13.88 9.05 10.70
C ILE A 36 13.60 10.42 11.34
N ALA A 37 13.02 11.34 10.58
CA ALA A 37 12.60 12.64 11.12
C ALA A 37 11.60 12.45 12.28
N GLY A 38 10.59 11.60 12.10
CA GLY A 38 9.61 11.27 13.16
C GLY A 38 10.27 10.73 14.43
N VAL A 39 11.23 9.83 14.33
CA VAL A 39 11.96 9.30 15.49
C VAL A 39 12.79 10.39 16.19
N ILE A 40 13.37 11.34 15.44
CA ILE A 40 14.11 12.46 16.03
C ILE A 40 13.18 13.41 16.79
N PHE A 41 11.99 13.69 16.27
CA PHE A 41 11.03 14.61 16.90
C PHE A 41 10.24 13.99 18.06
N PHE A 42 9.77 12.76 17.90
CA PHE A 42 8.85 12.10 18.84
C PHE A 42 9.55 11.05 19.73
N GLY A 43 10.80 10.68 19.44
CA GLY A 43 11.60 9.76 20.24
C GLY A 43 11.20 8.29 20.10
N MET A 44 11.50 7.51 21.14
CA MET A 44 11.30 6.05 21.18
C MET A 44 9.83 5.58 20.99
N PRO A 45 8.79 6.30 21.47
CA PRO A 45 7.40 5.91 21.25
C PRO A 45 7.01 5.72 19.78
N MET A 46 7.59 6.53 18.89
CA MET A 46 7.34 6.48 17.45
C MET A 46 7.66 5.10 16.84
N VAL A 47 8.75 4.49 17.29
CA VAL A 47 9.21 3.18 16.80
C VAL A 47 8.21 2.09 17.21
N THR A 48 7.82 2.08 18.48
CA THR A 48 6.87 1.10 19.02
C THR A 48 5.49 1.24 18.38
N LEU A 49 5.01 2.48 18.21
CA LEU A 49 3.73 2.76 17.58
C LEU A 49 3.72 2.30 16.12
N THR A 50 4.78 2.60 15.37
CA THR A 50 4.91 2.17 13.97
C THR A 50 4.93 0.65 13.86
N ALA A 51 5.68 -0.04 14.73
CA ALA A 51 5.74 -1.49 14.75
C ALA A 51 4.37 -2.14 15.05
N ILE A 52 3.65 -1.64 16.05
CA ILE A 52 2.31 -2.15 16.42
C ILE A 52 1.31 -1.88 15.30
N SER A 53 1.34 -0.69 14.70
CA SER A 53 0.43 -0.31 13.62
C SER A 53 0.62 -1.19 12.38
N VAL A 54 1.87 -1.39 11.95
CA VAL A 54 2.20 -2.29 10.82
C VAL A 54 1.81 -3.73 11.12
N MET A 55 2.12 -4.23 12.32
CA MET A 55 1.75 -5.58 12.71
C MET A 55 0.22 -5.78 12.69
N THR A 56 -0.52 -4.82 13.22
CA THR A 56 -1.99 -4.86 13.25
C THR A 56 -2.58 -4.80 11.84
N ALA A 57 -2.04 -3.95 10.97
CA ALA A 57 -2.48 -3.84 9.58
C ALA A 57 -2.27 -5.15 8.81
N VAL A 58 -1.08 -5.77 8.93
CA VAL A 58 -0.75 -7.04 8.26
C VAL A 58 -1.63 -8.19 8.79
N ILE A 59 -1.82 -8.28 10.11
CA ILE A 59 -2.69 -9.30 10.71
C ILE A 59 -4.12 -9.12 10.23
N THR A 60 -4.63 -7.89 10.24
CA THR A 60 -6.02 -7.59 9.84
C THR A 60 -6.25 -7.94 8.37
N GLU A 61 -5.33 -7.58 7.49
CA GLU A 61 -5.39 -7.92 6.07
C GLU A 61 -5.36 -9.44 5.86
N ALA A 62 -4.42 -10.14 6.52
CA ALA A 62 -4.33 -11.59 6.44
C ALA A 62 -5.60 -12.29 6.96
N VAL A 63 -6.17 -11.81 8.06
CA VAL A 63 -7.41 -12.35 8.64
C VAL A 63 -8.59 -12.11 7.70
N ILE A 64 -8.77 -10.89 7.20
CA ILE A 64 -9.87 -10.54 6.31
C ILE A 64 -9.78 -11.34 5.00
N GLN A 65 -8.60 -11.41 4.39
CA GLN A 65 -8.41 -12.14 3.13
C GLN A 65 -8.65 -13.65 3.30
N LYS A 66 -8.13 -14.24 4.38
CA LYS A 66 -8.24 -15.68 4.64
C LYS A 66 -9.63 -16.11 5.12
N TYR A 67 -10.24 -15.36 6.04
CA TYR A 67 -11.47 -15.77 6.73
C TYR A 67 -12.73 -15.12 6.17
N VAL A 68 -12.67 -13.89 5.66
CA VAL A 68 -13.86 -13.16 5.18
C VAL A 68 -13.99 -13.28 3.66
N LEU A 69 -12.94 -12.97 2.91
CA LEU A 69 -12.99 -12.94 1.44
C LEU A 69 -12.69 -14.28 0.79
N LYS A 70 -12.13 -15.26 1.52
CA LYS A 70 -11.68 -16.58 1.00
C LYS A 70 -10.80 -16.45 -0.25
N LYS A 71 -10.01 -15.37 -0.33
CA LYS A 71 -9.12 -15.08 -1.44
C LYS A 71 -7.67 -15.47 -1.09
N PRO A 72 -6.81 -15.71 -2.08
CA PRO A 72 -5.39 -15.89 -1.82
C PRO A 72 -4.85 -14.67 -1.07
N VAL A 73 -4.01 -14.92 -0.08
CA VAL A 73 -3.43 -13.88 0.77
C VAL A 73 -2.47 -13.03 -0.06
N THR A 74 -2.82 -11.77 -0.33
CA THR A 74 -2.04 -10.81 -1.13
C THR A 74 -1.11 -9.93 -0.29
N VAL A 75 -0.67 -10.39 0.89
CA VAL A 75 0.28 -9.68 1.76
C VAL A 75 1.60 -9.32 1.06
N ASN A 76 1.88 -9.92 -0.11
CA ASN A 76 3.07 -9.66 -0.91
C ASN A 76 3.02 -8.36 -1.74
N ASP A 77 1.90 -7.64 -1.73
CA ASP A 77 1.73 -6.39 -2.48
C ASP A 77 2.25 -5.14 -1.75
N TRP A 78 2.67 -5.25 -0.48
CA TRP A 78 3.14 -4.16 0.40
C TRP A 78 2.04 -3.17 0.86
N SER A 79 0.78 -3.41 0.50
CA SER A 79 -0.34 -2.49 0.80
C SER A 79 -0.62 -2.35 2.30
N SER A 80 -0.64 -3.47 3.03
CA SER A 80 -0.84 -3.46 4.49
C SER A 80 0.29 -2.77 5.25
N VAL A 81 1.53 -2.92 4.78
CA VAL A 81 2.69 -2.25 5.39
C VAL A 81 2.60 -0.75 5.22
N VAL A 82 2.35 -0.27 3.99
CA VAL A 82 2.16 1.16 3.71
C VAL A 82 1.02 1.73 4.56
N THR A 83 -0.11 1.03 4.64
CA THR A 83 -1.24 1.46 5.46
C THR A 83 -0.87 1.59 6.94
N GLY A 84 -0.18 0.60 7.50
CA GLY A 84 0.26 0.64 8.90
C GLY A 84 1.24 1.79 9.19
N VAL A 85 2.20 2.04 8.28
CA VAL A 85 3.15 3.16 8.41
C VAL A 85 2.42 4.50 8.33
N LEU A 86 1.49 4.67 7.39
CA LEU A 86 0.74 5.92 7.24
C LEU A 86 -0.13 6.23 8.47
N ILE A 87 -0.79 5.22 9.06
CA ILE A 87 -1.55 5.41 10.30
C ILE A 87 -0.62 5.84 11.44
N ALA A 88 0.54 5.19 11.58
CA ALA A 88 1.49 5.54 12.63
C ALA A 88 2.03 6.98 12.51
N PHE A 89 2.12 7.52 11.29
CA PHE A 89 2.61 8.87 11.06
C PHE A 89 1.53 9.94 11.26
N ASN A 90 0.25 9.54 11.20
CA ASN A 90 -0.87 10.47 11.35
C ASN A 90 -1.34 10.61 12.80
N VAL A 91 -0.95 9.67 13.67
CA VAL A 91 -1.25 9.72 15.11
C VAL A 91 -0.03 10.32 15.83
N PRO A 92 -0.12 11.56 16.36
CA PRO A 92 0.99 12.24 17.02
C PRO A 92 1.34 11.68 18.40
#